data_AF-A0A2K0VWC3-F1
#
_entry.id   AF-A0A2K0VWC3-F1
#
_cell.length_a   1.000
_cell.length_b   1.000
_cell.length_c   1.000
_cell.angle_alpha   90.00
_cell.angle_beta   90.00
_cell.angle_gamma   90.00
#
_symmetry.space_group_name_H-M   'P 1'
#
loop_
_entity.id
_entity.type
_entity.pdbx_description
1 polymer ?
#
loop_
_entity_poly.entity_id
_entity_poly.type
_entity_poly.pdbx_seq_one_letter_code
_entity_poly.pdbx_strand_id
1 'polypeptide(L)'
;MSSTLTSNIPFADPVWHKDSSHPYFKDSHRKLQRFSREYVDSEITPNAPEWEAQGFVPDQAYVRHAELGFLAAALIDEIARCGFLGVIWGINSGATTGGAPISTYGTKDQKRKYLRPLLTGQQKHCLMVTEPDAGSDVAGLTTEAVKTENGRHYVINGQKKWITQGQKATYALCIARTGSPGHKGLTAFMLDMKTEGVTYKKMENSGVAASGSTFVNLDDVVVPVENILGKEGQGFEIIMSTFTHERLWVGITALRLSRVALEDSYRHALRRETFGKKLFENQAIRLKFSKMVDLIEPVRHLMEDLVRRSVRMPALEFSPWAALLKMQAAHNLETISRESQQIFGGLGYSRGGTGGRVEQISRDVRVLVVSGGSEEILQDMISKQQKKLARL
;
A
#
# COMPACT_ATOMS: atom_id res chain seq x y z
N MET A 1 -14.04 -22.71 -22.56
CA MET A 1 -13.44 -21.54 -23.23
C MET A 1 -12.26 -21.08 -22.40
N SER A 2 -11.04 -21.12 -22.93
CA SER A 2 -9.86 -20.63 -22.22
C SER A 2 -10.04 -19.11 -22.00
N SER A 3 -10.24 -18.69 -20.76
CA SER A 3 -10.47 -17.27 -20.46
C SER A 3 -9.18 -16.51 -20.76
N THR A 4 -9.23 -15.57 -21.69
CA THR A 4 -8.18 -14.61 -22.08
C THR A 4 -7.60 -13.78 -20.92
N LEU A 5 -8.21 -13.88 -19.74
CA LEU A 5 -7.82 -13.16 -18.53
C LEU A 5 -6.57 -13.71 -17.83
N THR A 6 -6.26 -15.01 -17.96
CA THR A 6 -5.06 -15.59 -17.32
C THR A 6 -3.89 -15.54 -18.29
N SER A 7 -2.73 -15.10 -17.79
CA SER A 7 -1.53 -15.03 -18.60
C SER A 7 -1.09 -16.42 -19.10
N ASN A 8 -0.64 -16.45 -20.36
CA ASN A 8 0.03 -17.60 -20.94
C ASN A 8 1.53 -17.61 -20.63
N ILE A 9 2.08 -16.54 -20.05
CA ILE A 9 3.48 -16.49 -19.64
C ILE A 9 3.66 -17.33 -18.37
N PRO A 10 4.64 -18.26 -18.33
CA PRO A 10 4.93 -19.03 -17.13
C PRO A 10 5.23 -18.11 -15.94
N PHE A 11 4.63 -18.40 -14.78
CA PHE A 11 4.81 -17.65 -13.52
C PHE A 11 4.37 -16.17 -13.54
N ALA A 12 3.78 -15.67 -14.62
CA ALA A 12 3.16 -14.34 -14.63
C ALA A 12 1.88 -14.29 -13.78
N ASP A 13 1.18 -15.42 -13.69
CA ASP A 13 0.09 -15.63 -12.75
C ASP A 13 0.44 -16.75 -11.76
N PRO A 14 -0.07 -16.66 -10.52
CA PRO A 14 0.17 -17.69 -9.51
C PRO A 14 -0.51 -19.00 -9.88
N VAL A 15 0.09 -20.11 -9.45
CA VAL A 15 -0.29 -21.48 -9.84
C VAL A 15 -1.76 -21.79 -9.57
N TRP A 16 -2.31 -21.28 -8.45
CA TRP A 16 -3.69 -21.53 -8.07
C TRP A 16 -4.71 -21.11 -9.13
N HIS A 17 -4.41 -20.19 -10.06
CA HIS A 17 -5.33 -19.81 -11.15
C HIS A 17 -5.72 -20.99 -12.03
N LYS A 18 -4.80 -21.93 -12.22
CA LYS A 18 -4.96 -23.11 -13.08
C LYS A 18 -5.08 -24.41 -12.27
N ASP A 19 -4.66 -24.41 -11.02
CA ASP A 19 -4.75 -25.57 -10.12
C ASP A 19 -6.05 -25.56 -9.31
N SER A 20 -6.96 -26.48 -9.64
CA SER A 20 -8.22 -26.70 -8.91
C SER A 20 -8.05 -27.40 -7.56
N SER A 21 -6.89 -28.00 -7.29
CA SER A 21 -6.61 -28.72 -6.03
C SER A 21 -6.04 -27.82 -4.93
N HIS A 22 -5.87 -26.52 -5.19
CA HIS A 22 -5.25 -25.59 -4.26
C HIS A 22 -6.00 -25.51 -2.90
N PRO A 23 -5.30 -25.66 -1.75
CA PRO A 23 -5.95 -25.83 -0.45
C PRO A 23 -6.72 -24.61 0.07
N TYR A 24 -6.39 -23.40 -0.42
CA TYR A 24 -6.97 -22.14 0.07
C TYR A 24 -8.00 -21.49 -0.87
N PHE A 25 -7.98 -21.79 -2.18
CA PHE A 25 -8.80 -21.07 -3.15
C PHE A 25 -10.02 -21.87 -3.59
N LYS A 26 -11.20 -21.30 -3.38
CA LYS A 26 -12.50 -21.86 -3.77
C LYS A 26 -13.04 -21.15 -5.01
N ASP A 27 -14.11 -21.68 -5.59
CA ASP A 27 -14.75 -21.10 -6.78
C ASP A 27 -15.22 -19.66 -6.59
N SER A 28 -15.66 -19.28 -5.38
CA SER A 28 -16.00 -17.90 -5.06
C SER A 28 -14.80 -16.95 -5.21
N HIS A 29 -13.60 -17.36 -4.77
CA HIS A 29 -12.37 -16.59 -4.94
C HIS A 29 -12.00 -16.45 -6.43
N ARG A 30 -12.18 -17.50 -7.22
CA ARG A 30 -11.94 -17.47 -8.68
C ARG A 30 -12.90 -16.54 -9.40
N LYS A 31 -14.17 -16.54 -9.02
CA LYS A 31 -15.18 -15.61 -9.56
C LYS A 31 -14.82 -14.16 -9.24
N LEU A 32 -14.48 -13.87 -7.98
CA LEU A 32 -14.03 -12.53 -7.57
C LEU A 32 -12.77 -12.11 -8.30
N GLN A 33 -11.77 -13.00 -8.40
CA GLN A 33 -10.53 -12.74 -9.12
C GLN A 33 -10.77 -12.36 -10.58
N ARG A 34 -11.61 -13.11 -11.31
CA ARG A 34 -11.93 -12.79 -12.71
C ARG A 34 -12.65 -11.45 -12.83
N PHE A 35 -13.65 -11.20 -11.98
CA PHE A 35 -14.40 -9.94 -11.95
C PHE A 35 -13.49 -8.74 -11.69
N SER A 36 -12.62 -8.86 -10.68
CA SER A 36 -11.61 -7.83 -10.38
C SER A 36 -10.61 -7.64 -11.52
N ARG A 37 -10.17 -8.71 -12.19
CA ARG A 37 -9.24 -8.61 -13.30
C ARG A 37 -9.85 -7.91 -14.51
N GLU A 38 -11.09 -8.27 -14.89
CA GLU A 38 -11.81 -7.61 -15.97
C GLU A 38 -11.89 -6.10 -15.73
N TYR A 39 -12.24 -5.68 -14.51
CA TYR A 39 -12.23 -4.27 -14.12
C TYR A 39 -10.84 -3.62 -14.22
N VAL A 40 -9.80 -4.26 -13.68
CA VAL A 40 -8.43 -3.69 -13.69
C VAL A 40 -7.88 -3.58 -15.11
N ASP A 41 -8.10 -4.58 -15.96
CA ASP A 41 -7.57 -4.62 -17.31
C ASP A 41 -8.32 -3.64 -18.24
N SER A 42 -9.62 -3.39 -18.01
CA SER A 42 -10.45 -2.53 -18.86
C SER A 42 -10.60 -1.07 -18.37
N GLU A 43 -10.67 -0.84 -17.05
CA GLU A 43 -10.99 0.49 -16.49
C GLU A 43 -9.78 1.14 -15.78
N ILE A 44 -8.81 0.38 -15.26
CA ILE A 44 -7.65 0.93 -14.53
C ILE A 44 -6.40 1.02 -15.39
N THR A 45 -5.92 -0.12 -15.89
CA THR A 45 -4.62 -0.25 -16.56
C THR A 45 -4.46 0.69 -17.77
N PRO A 46 -5.48 0.86 -18.65
CA PRO A 46 -5.35 1.76 -19.80
C PRO A 46 -5.14 3.24 -19.40
N ASN A 47 -5.69 3.65 -18.26
CA ASN A 47 -5.66 5.03 -17.80
C ASN A 47 -4.50 5.33 -16.83
N ALA A 48 -3.90 4.29 -16.25
CA ALA A 48 -2.87 4.42 -15.22
C ALA A 48 -1.66 5.29 -15.63
N PRO A 49 -1.12 5.22 -16.87
CA PRO A 49 -0.03 6.12 -17.28
C PRO A 49 -0.41 7.60 -17.24
N GLU A 50 -1.62 7.95 -17.69
CA GLU A 50 -2.12 9.32 -17.69
C GLU A 50 -2.33 9.82 -16.26
N TRP A 51 -2.96 9.01 -15.41
CA TRP A 51 -3.22 9.35 -14.01
C TRP A 51 -1.93 9.56 -13.23
N GLU A 52 -0.92 8.73 -13.47
CA GLU A 52 0.40 8.89 -12.89
C GLU A 52 1.08 10.16 -13.38
N ALA A 53 1.01 10.47 -14.68
CA ALA A 53 1.60 11.69 -15.24
C ALA A 53 0.96 12.98 -14.70
N GLN A 54 -0.38 13.01 -14.56
CA GLN A 54 -1.07 14.17 -13.96
C GLN A 54 -0.93 14.21 -12.43
N GLY A 55 -0.56 13.09 -11.81
CA GLY A 55 -0.28 12.97 -10.38
C GLY A 55 -1.52 12.90 -9.49
N PHE A 56 -2.65 12.41 -10.01
CA PHE A 56 -3.80 12.03 -9.20
C PHE A 56 -4.71 11.05 -9.95
N VAL A 57 -5.50 10.28 -9.22
CA VAL A 57 -6.58 9.47 -9.79
C VAL A 57 -7.88 10.28 -9.83
N PRO A 58 -8.62 10.32 -10.96
CA PRO A 58 -9.89 11.02 -11.06
C PRO A 58 -10.95 10.52 -10.07
N ASP A 59 -11.80 11.42 -9.59
CA ASP A 59 -12.83 11.09 -8.60
C ASP A 59 -13.86 10.07 -9.12
N GLN A 60 -14.17 10.11 -10.42
CA GLN A 60 -15.07 9.14 -11.05
C GLN A 60 -14.51 7.71 -10.98
N ALA A 61 -13.21 7.52 -11.19
CA ALA A 61 -12.57 6.21 -11.07
C ALA A 61 -12.60 5.70 -9.62
N TYR A 62 -12.43 6.60 -8.64
CA TYR A 62 -12.56 6.26 -7.23
C TYR A 62 -13.99 5.84 -6.85
N VAL A 63 -15.00 6.61 -7.28
CA VAL A 63 -16.42 6.30 -7.04
C VAL A 63 -16.78 4.96 -7.70
N ARG A 64 -16.37 4.75 -8.94
CA ARG A 64 -16.57 3.49 -9.66
C ARG A 64 -15.95 2.31 -8.91
N HIS A 65 -14.74 2.46 -8.38
CA HIS A 65 -14.10 1.44 -7.55
C HIS A 65 -14.91 1.11 -6.29
N ALA A 66 -15.53 2.12 -5.68
CA ALA A 66 -16.39 1.98 -4.51
C ALA A 66 -17.72 1.28 -4.84
N GLU A 67 -18.36 1.62 -5.97
CA GLU A 67 -19.63 1.02 -6.44
C GLU A 67 -19.49 -0.48 -6.68
N LEU A 68 -18.32 -0.93 -7.13
CA LEU A 68 -18.00 -2.35 -7.30
C LEU A 68 -17.69 -3.07 -5.97
N GLY A 69 -17.69 -2.33 -4.86
CA GLY A 69 -17.40 -2.83 -3.51
C GLY A 69 -15.90 -3.03 -3.23
N PHE A 70 -15.00 -2.56 -4.12
CA PHE A 70 -13.58 -2.88 -4.01
C PHE A 70 -12.83 -2.09 -2.93
N LEU A 71 -13.34 -0.93 -2.50
CA LEU A 71 -12.86 -0.26 -1.28
C LEU A 71 -13.12 -1.10 -0.03
N ALA A 72 -14.28 -1.75 0.05
CA ALA A 72 -14.64 -2.63 1.18
C ALA A 72 -13.91 -3.97 1.11
N ALA A 73 -13.76 -4.53 -0.09
CA ALA A 73 -12.99 -5.76 -0.30
C ALA A 73 -11.47 -5.55 -0.13
N ALA A 74 -11.00 -4.29 -0.16
CA ALA A 74 -9.60 -3.90 -0.16
C ALA A 74 -8.81 -4.66 -1.23
N LEU A 75 -9.16 -4.47 -2.51
CA LEU A 75 -8.54 -5.21 -3.61
C LEU A 75 -7.02 -4.91 -3.70
N ILE A 76 -6.16 -5.86 -3.29
CA ILE A 76 -4.69 -5.67 -3.23
C ILE A 76 -3.99 -6.27 -4.45
N ASP A 77 -4.15 -7.58 -4.63
CA ASP A 77 -3.34 -8.36 -5.58
C ASP A 77 -3.73 -8.06 -7.03
N GLU A 78 -5.02 -8.02 -7.37
CA GLU A 78 -5.42 -7.79 -8.76
C GLU A 78 -5.26 -6.33 -9.21
N ILE A 79 -5.53 -5.33 -8.35
CA ILE A 79 -5.31 -3.91 -8.74
C ILE A 79 -3.85 -3.62 -9.07
N ALA A 80 -2.92 -4.32 -8.39
CA ALA A 80 -1.49 -4.14 -8.60
C ALA A 80 -1.00 -4.63 -9.97
N ARG A 81 -1.84 -5.34 -10.74
CA ARG A 81 -1.55 -5.71 -12.13
C ARG A 81 -1.38 -4.52 -13.07
N CYS A 82 -1.95 -3.36 -12.73
CA CYS A 82 -1.76 -2.17 -13.54
C CYS A 82 -0.28 -1.76 -13.63
N GLY A 83 0.52 -2.04 -12.60
CA GLY A 83 1.95 -1.72 -12.56
C GLY A 83 2.28 -0.27 -12.18
N PHE A 84 1.30 0.52 -11.72
CA PHE A 84 1.45 1.92 -11.32
C PHE A 84 1.12 2.07 -9.84
N LEU A 85 2.14 2.11 -8.98
CA LEU A 85 1.92 2.10 -7.53
C LEU A 85 1.21 3.38 -7.05
N GLY A 86 1.47 4.52 -7.68
CA GLY A 86 0.76 5.76 -7.39
C GLY A 86 -0.75 5.64 -7.57
N VAL A 87 -1.19 4.97 -8.64
CA VAL A 87 -2.62 4.72 -8.92
C VAL A 87 -3.23 3.77 -7.89
N ILE A 88 -2.52 2.69 -7.56
CA ILE A 88 -2.95 1.74 -6.52
C ILE A 88 -3.18 2.47 -5.20
N TRP A 89 -2.25 3.34 -4.81
CA TRP A 89 -2.30 4.09 -3.56
C TRP A 89 -3.37 5.20 -3.59
N GLY A 90 -3.48 5.90 -4.72
CA GLY A 90 -4.47 6.95 -4.94
C GLY A 90 -5.92 6.45 -4.88
N ILE A 91 -6.16 5.17 -5.22
CA ILE A 91 -7.49 4.56 -5.11
C ILE A 91 -7.71 3.90 -3.75
N ASN A 92 -6.76 3.10 -3.25
CA ASN A 92 -7.03 2.20 -2.11
C ASN A 92 -6.57 2.72 -0.74
N SER A 93 -5.52 3.55 -0.67
CA SER A 93 -4.82 3.79 0.60
C SER A 93 -5.72 4.39 1.69
N GLY A 94 -6.68 5.25 1.33
CA GLY A 94 -7.62 5.80 2.32
C GLY A 94 -8.51 4.74 2.97
N ALA A 95 -9.02 3.78 2.19
CA ALA A 95 -9.85 2.70 2.71
C ALA A 95 -9.04 1.73 3.58
N THR A 96 -7.78 1.45 3.21
CA THR A 96 -6.93 0.52 3.96
C THR A 96 -6.36 1.14 5.24
N THR A 97 -6.00 2.42 5.23
CA THR A 97 -5.36 3.09 6.38
C THR A 97 -6.36 3.78 7.32
N GLY A 98 -7.49 4.29 6.81
CA GLY A 98 -8.56 4.86 7.63
C GLY A 98 -9.66 3.85 7.98
N GLY A 99 -10.05 3.00 7.03
CA GLY A 99 -11.21 2.12 7.19
C GLY A 99 -11.04 1.04 8.25
N ALA A 100 -9.91 0.33 8.24
CA ALA A 100 -9.62 -0.73 9.21
C ALA A 100 -9.62 -0.24 10.67
N PRO A 101 -8.88 0.82 11.06
CA PRO A 101 -8.92 1.31 12.44
C PRO A 101 -10.29 1.85 12.85
N ILE A 102 -11.04 2.52 11.96
CA ILE A 102 -12.41 2.95 12.30
C ILE A 102 -13.36 1.76 12.49
N SER A 103 -13.19 0.69 11.70
CA SER A 103 -13.96 -0.55 11.86
C SER A 103 -13.71 -1.21 13.21
N THR A 104 -12.47 -1.19 13.69
CA THR A 104 -12.09 -1.82 14.97
C THR A 104 -12.38 -0.93 16.18
N TYR A 105 -11.96 0.32 16.16
CA TYR A 105 -11.94 1.22 17.32
C TYR A 105 -13.06 2.28 17.30
N GLY A 106 -13.75 2.46 16.18
CA GLY A 106 -14.78 3.49 16.03
C GLY A 106 -16.07 3.16 16.77
N THR A 107 -16.70 4.19 17.34
CA THR A 107 -18.06 4.10 17.88
C THR A 107 -19.08 3.87 16.76
N LYS A 108 -20.33 3.52 17.11
CA LYS A 108 -21.42 3.38 16.12
C LYS A 108 -21.63 4.68 15.31
N ASP A 109 -21.52 5.84 15.96
CA ASP A 109 -21.64 7.14 15.30
C ASP A 109 -20.46 7.43 14.38
N GLN A 110 -19.24 7.17 14.83
CA GLN A 110 -18.04 7.34 14.01
C GLN A 110 -18.05 6.41 12.79
N LYS A 111 -18.52 5.17 12.93
CA LYS A 111 -18.67 4.25 11.79
C LYS A 111 -19.71 4.75 10.78
N ARG A 112 -20.81 5.34 11.24
CA ARG A 112 -21.80 5.98 10.34
C ARG A 112 -21.25 7.22 9.66
N LYS A 113 -20.50 8.05 10.40
CA LYS A 113 -19.97 9.34 9.93
C LYS A 113 -18.76 9.19 8.99
N TYR A 114 -17.88 8.23 9.25
CA TYR A 114 -16.59 8.10 8.57
C TYR A 114 -16.45 6.81 7.76
N LEU A 115 -16.77 5.65 8.34
CA LEU A 115 -16.52 4.36 7.68
C LEU A 115 -17.47 4.11 6.52
N ARG A 116 -18.79 4.28 6.71
CA ARG A 116 -19.76 4.04 5.63
C ARG A 116 -19.47 4.94 4.43
N PRO A 117 -19.36 6.28 4.56
CA PRO A 117 -19.09 7.15 3.41
C PRO A 117 -17.73 6.90 2.75
N LEU A 118 -16.72 6.44 3.49
CA LEU A 118 -15.44 6.00 2.92
C LEU A 118 -15.66 4.79 2.01
N LEU A 119 -16.34 3.76 2.49
CA LEU A 119 -16.52 2.51 1.74
C LEU A 119 -17.46 2.66 0.54
N THR A 120 -18.38 3.62 0.59
CA THR A 120 -19.29 3.92 -0.54
C THR A 120 -18.79 5.07 -1.43
N GLY A 121 -17.54 5.53 -1.24
CA GLY A 121 -16.85 6.44 -2.15
C GLY A 121 -17.20 7.93 -2.01
N GLN A 122 -18.00 8.34 -1.03
CA GLN A 122 -18.32 9.75 -0.79
C GLN A 122 -17.26 10.49 0.03
N GLN A 123 -16.38 9.76 0.73
CA GLN A 123 -15.23 10.33 1.44
C GLN A 123 -13.96 9.63 1.00
N LYS A 124 -12.85 10.37 1.03
CA LYS A 124 -11.49 9.82 0.93
C LYS A 124 -10.77 10.10 2.23
N HIS A 125 -9.97 9.15 2.71
CA HIS A 125 -9.20 9.33 3.94
C HIS A 125 -7.70 9.31 3.66
N CYS A 126 -6.90 9.89 4.55
CA CYS A 126 -5.45 9.75 4.59
C CYS A 126 -4.95 9.43 5.99
N LEU A 127 -3.70 8.99 6.09
CA LEU A 127 -3.04 8.67 7.36
C LEU A 127 -1.96 9.71 7.67
N MET A 128 -2.08 10.37 8.83
CA MET A 128 -1.19 11.45 9.27
C MET A 128 -0.39 11.05 10.50
N VAL A 129 0.74 10.39 10.27
CA VAL A 129 1.63 9.92 11.32
C VAL A 129 2.98 10.60 11.24
N THR A 130 3.71 10.35 10.15
CA THR A 130 5.09 10.80 9.95
C THR A 130 5.22 12.31 9.95
N GLU A 131 6.28 12.78 10.58
CA GLU A 131 6.67 14.19 10.69
C GLU A 131 8.03 14.41 10.05
N PRO A 132 8.46 15.66 9.82
CA PRO A 132 9.81 15.95 9.33
C PRO A 132 10.91 15.31 10.18
N ASP A 133 10.76 15.35 11.50
CA ASP A 133 11.76 14.90 12.47
C ASP A 133 11.43 13.53 13.11
N ALA A 134 10.27 12.94 12.77
CA ALA A 134 9.81 11.66 13.31
C ALA A 134 9.21 10.75 12.22
N GLY A 135 10.05 9.86 11.68
CA GLY A 135 9.66 8.82 10.72
C GLY A 135 9.54 7.44 11.37
N SER A 136 10.69 6.77 11.52
CA SER A 136 10.78 5.46 12.16
C SER A 136 10.43 5.49 13.65
N ASP A 137 10.78 6.58 14.35
CA ASP A 137 10.45 6.81 15.76
C ASP A 137 9.09 7.53 15.90
N VAL A 138 8.01 6.78 15.66
CA VAL A 138 6.64 7.31 15.81
C VAL A 138 6.35 7.76 17.25
N ALA A 139 7.01 7.16 18.24
CA ALA A 139 6.84 7.52 19.64
C ALA A 139 7.36 8.94 19.95
N GLY A 140 8.37 9.38 19.19
CA GLY A 140 9.03 10.67 19.30
C GLY A 140 8.34 11.82 18.58
N LEU A 141 7.15 11.61 17.98
CA LEU A 141 6.43 12.67 17.26
C LEU A 141 6.13 13.90 18.14
N THR A 142 6.04 15.06 17.51
CA THR A 142 5.99 16.39 18.15
C THR A 142 4.74 17.18 17.85
N THR A 143 3.91 16.78 16.87
CA THR A 143 2.58 17.38 16.67
C THR A 143 1.81 17.32 17.97
N GLU A 144 1.41 18.48 18.49
CA GLU A 144 0.77 18.64 19.78
C GLU A 144 -0.74 18.81 19.60
N ALA A 145 -1.51 18.30 20.55
CA ALA A 145 -2.94 18.51 20.66
C ALA A 145 -3.26 18.96 22.10
N VAL A 146 -3.53 20.25 22.28
CA VAL A 146 -3.84 20.85 23.59
C VAL A 146 -5.35 20.91 23.80
N LYS A 147 -5.83 20.35 24.91
CA LYS A 147 -7.26 20.39 25.25
C LYS A 147 -7.66 21.82 25.64
N THR A 148 -8.71 22.33 25.02
CA THR A 148 -9.30 23.64 25.37
C THR A 148 -9.83 23.65 26.81
N GLU A 149 -9.89 24.83 27.45
CA GLU A 149 -10.32 24.99 28.85
C GLU A 149 -11.72 24.42 29.12
N ASN A 150 -12.63 24.52 28.16
CA ASN A 150 -14.00 23.97 28.27
C ASN A 150 -14.06 22.45 28.08
N GLY A 151 -12.94 21.80 27.72
CA GLY A 151 -12.81 20.37 27.56
C GLY A 151 -13.49 19.77 26.33
N ARG A 152 -14.05 20.60 25.43
CA ARG A 152 -14.86 20.15 24.27
C ARG A 152 -14.07 19.98 22.99
N HIS A 153 -12.91 20.61 22.89
CA HIS A 153 -12.05 20.55 21.70
C HIS A 153 -10.58 20.39 22.07
N TYR A 154 -9.80 19.91 21.13
CA TYR A 154 -8.35 20.01 21.08
C TYR A 154 -7.95 21.04 20.02
N VAL A 155 -6.88 21.78 20.27
CA VAL A 155 -6.20 22.62 19.28
C VAL A 155 -4.93 21.89 18.88
N ILE A 156 -4.78 21.58 17.59
CA ILE A 156 -3.68 20.78 17.06
C ILE A 156 -2.71 21.66 16.28
N ASN A 157 -1.43 21.57 16.66
CA ASN A 157 -0.33 22.31 16.03
C ASN A 157 0.80 21.35 15.65
N GLY A 158 1.31 21.48 14.43
CA GLY A 158 2.44 20.67 13.97
C GLY A 158 2.52 20.47 12.46
N GLN A 159 3.35 19.51 12.06
CA GLN A 159 3.62 19.23 10.65
C GLN A 159 3.64 17.73 10.39
N LYS A 160 3.04 17.35 9.26
CA LYS A 160 2.97 15.96 8.79
C LYS A 160 3.55 15.88 7.38
N LYS A 161 4.28 14.80 7.10
CA LYS A 161 5.05 14.64 5.87
C LYS A 161 4.82 13.27 5.23
N TRP A 162 4.83 13.24 3.90
CA TRP A 162 4.58 12.04 3.08
C TRP A 162 3.14 11.52 3.16
N ILE A 163 2.17 12.44 3.30
CA ILE A 163 0.78 12.09 3.51
C ILE A 163 0.10 11.76 2.19
N THR A 164 0.02 10.46 1.90
CA THR A 164 -0.66 9.91 0.73
C THR A 164 -2.15 10.29 0.73
N GLN A 165 -2.66 10.67 -0.44
CA GLN A 165 -4.01 11.22 -0.66
C GLN A 165 -4.32 12.55 0.04
N GLY A 166 -3.38 13.22 0.70
CA GLY A 166 -3.67 14.42 1.49
C GLY A 166 -4.34 15.54 0.67
N GLN A 167 -4.07 15.65 -0.63
CA GLN A 167 -4.73 16.65 -1.50
C GLN A 167 -6.22 16.40 -1.75
N LYS A 168 -6.67 15.15 -1.58
CA LYS A 168 -8.02 14.69 -1.97
C LYS A 168 -8.80 14.13 -0.78
N ALA A 169 -8.15 13.94 0.37
CA ALA A 169 -8.77 13.41 1.57
C ALA A 169 -9.79 14.41 2.15
N THR A 170 -10.94 13.87 2.57
CA THR A 170 -11.95 14.57 3.37
C THR A 170 -11.58 14.53 4.85
N TYR A 171 -11.07 13.39 5.32
CA TYR A 171 -10.64 13.19 6.72
C TYR A 171 -9.25 12.58 6.78
N ALA A 172 -8.51 12.91 7.83
CA ALA A 172 -7.26 12.26 8.18
C ALA A 172 -7.42 11.46 9.48
N LEU A 173 -6.88 10.24 9.51
CA LEU A 173 -6.51 9.61 10.77
C LEU A 173 -5.19 10.24 11.22
N CYS A 174 -5.28 11.23 12.11
CA CYS A 174 -4.14 12.02 12.59
C CYS A 174 -3.75 11.60 14.00
N ILE A 175 -2.46 11.36 14.22
CA ILE A 175 -1.92 11.13 15.56
C ILE A 175 -1.18 12.38 16.05
N ALA A 176 -1.50 12.81 17.25
CA ALA A 176 -0.91 13.96 17.93
C ALA A 176 -0.69 13.64 19.42
N ARG A 177 0.23 14.37 20.05
CA ARG A 177 0.57 14.25 21.46
C ARG A 177 -0.40 15.06 22.31
N THR A 178 -1.16 14.38 23.17
CA THR A 178 -2.07 15.01 24.15
C THR A 178 -1.56 14.90 25.59
N GLY A 179 -0.50 14.14 25.82
CA GLY A 179 0.03 13.87 27.16
C GLY A 179 1.55 13.75 27.18
N SER A 180 2.06 12.93 28.10
CA SER A 180 3.49 12.79 28.34
C SER A 180 4.29 12.26 27.14
N PRO A 181 5.62 12.44 27.12
CA PRO A 181 6.49 11.83 26.11
C PRO A 181 6.32 10.30 25.98
N GLY A 182 6.54 9.78 24.77
CA GLY A 182 6.45 8.35 24.44
C GLY A 182 5.04 7.86 24.07
N HIS A 183 4.87 6.53 24.01
CA HIS A 183 3.70 5.87 23.42
C HIS A 183 2.35 6.23 24.08
N LYS A 184 2.35 6.43 25.41
CA LYS A 184 1.11 6.62 26.19
C LYS A 184 0.51 8.02 26.06
N GLY A 185 1.26 9.00 25.58
CA GLY A 185 0.79 10.38 25.42
C GLY A 185 0.27 10.69 24.02
N LEU A 186 0.10 9.70 23.15
CA LEU A 186 -0.37 9.89 21.79
C LEU A 186 -1.85 9.54 21.65
N THR A 187 -2.61 10.37 20.95
CA THR A 187 -4.04 10.19 20.69
C THR A 187 -4.30 10.25 19.20
N ALA A 188 -5.21 9.38 18.72
CA ALA A 188 -5.64 9.35 17.33
C ALA A 188 -6.95 10.12 17.15
N PHE A 189 -7.00 10.97 16.13
CA PHE A 189 -8.12 11.83 15.80
C PHE A 189 -8.58 11.59 14.37
N MET A 190 -9.90 11.62 14.14
CA MET A 190 -10.48 11.83 12.82
C MET A 190 -10.54 13.34 12.55
N LEU A 191 -9.50 13.88 11.92
CA LEU A 191 -9.35 15.30 11.62
C LEU A 191 -10.02 15.63 10.28
N ASP A 192 -10.87 16.65 10.24
CA ASP A 192 -11.48 17.13 8.99
C ASP A 192 -10.47 17.98 8.22
N MET A 193 -10.15 17.57 7.00
CA MET A 193 -9.12 18.22 6.16
C MET A 193 -9.53 19.63 5.71
N LYS A 194 -10.79 20.02 5.89
CA LYS A 194 -11.30 21.36 5.59
C LYS A 194 -11.34 22.29 6.79
N THR A 195 -10.93 21.81 7.97
CA THR A 195 -10.85 22.67 9.16
C THR A 195 -9.89 23.82 8.91
N GLU A 196 -10.25 25.01 9.36
CA GLU A 196 -9.35 26.16 9.34
C GLU A 196 -8.02 25.81 10.04
N GLY A 197 -6.91 26.31 9.50
CA GLY A 197 -5.56 25.95 9.98
C GLY A 197 -4.91 24.75 9.28
N VAL A 198 -5.68 23.92 8.56
CA VAL A 198 -5.13 22.83 7.76
C VAL A 198 -4.67 23.37 6.41
N THR A 199 -3.36 23.33 6.16
CA THR A 199 -2.80 23.67 4.84
C THR A 199 -1.90 22.55 4.33
N TYR A 200 -1.79 22.39 3.01
CA TYR A 200 -0.98 21.34 2.43
C TYR A 200 -0.32 21.76 1.11
N LYS A 201 0.79 21.09 0.81
CA LYS A 201 1.53 21.22 -0.46
C LYS A 201 1.84 19.83 -1.02
N LYS A 202 1.61 19.65 -2.32
CA LYS A 202 2.02 18.43 -3.04
C LYS A 202 3.54 18.24 -2.95
N MET A 203 3.96 17.01 -2.72
CA MET A 203 5.37 16.62 -2.73
C MET A 203 5.69 15.86 -4.01
N GLU A 204 6.79 16.24 -4.66
CA GLU A 204 7.29 15.55 -5.84
C GLU A 204 8.29 14.46 -5.42
N ASN A 205 7.91 13.21 -5.65
CA ASN A 205 8.68 12.01 -5.29
C ASN A 205 9.27 11.35 -6.54
N SER A 206 10.22 10.43 -6.36
CA SER A 206 10.80 9.66 -7.47
C SER A 206 9.76 8.84 -8.25
N GLY A 207 8.73 8.37 -7.56
CA GLY A 207 7.60 7.60 -8.11
C GLY A 207 6.33 7.89 -7.32
N VAL A 208 5.29 7.09 -7.55
CA VAL A 208 3.95 7.17 -6.93
C VAL A 208 3.26 8.53 -7.07
N ALA A 209 3.42 9.21 -8.20
CA ALA A 209 2.88 10.55 -8.41
C ALA A 209 1.35 10.59 -8.25
N ALA A 210 0.62 9.60 -8.77
CA ALA A 210 -0.85 9.54 -8.63
C ALA A 210 -1.35 9.34 -7.20
N SER A 211 -0.47 9.04 -6.24
CA SER A 211 -0.85 8.86 -4.84
C SER A 211 -1.20 10.18 -4.14
N GLY A 212 -0.79 11.33 -4.71
CA GLY A 212 -1.07 12.64 -4.13
C GLY A 212 -0.39 12.86 -2.77
N SER A 213 0.87 12.44 -2.64
CA SER A 213 1.67 12.63 -1.42
C SER A 213 1.82 14.12 -1.09
N THR A 214 1.67 14.47 0.19
CA THR A 214 1.65 15.87 0.65
C THR A 214 2.46 16.10 1.91
N PHE A 215 2.93 17.34 2.02
CA PHE A 215 3.33 17.96 3.27
C PHE A 215 2.12 18.73 3.81
N VAL A 216 1.81 18.57 5.09
CA VAL A 216 0.64 19.18 5.73
C VAL A 216 1.10 19.96 6.96
N ASN A 217 0.67 21.21 7.06
CA ASN A 217 0.78 22.02 8.27
C ASN A 217 -0.57 22.05 8.98
N LEU A 218 -0.51 22.01 10.31
CA LEU A 218 -1.63 22.20 11.22
C LEU A 218 -1.29 23.40 12.08
N ASP A 219 -2.04 24.48 11.92
CA ASP A 219 -1.88 25.74 12.65
C ASP A 219 -3.20 26.08 13.35
N ASP A 220 -3.24 25.94 14.67
CA ASP A 220 -4.43 26.12 15.50
C ASP A 220 -5.69 25.35 15.05
N VAL A 221 -5.49 24.11 14.59
CA VAL A 221 -6.59 23.29 14.05
C VAL A 221 -7.49 22.78 15.19
N VAL A 222 -8.74 23.24 15.21
CA VAL A 222 -9.71 22.87 16.26
C VAL A 222 -10.41 21.55 15.94
N VAL A 223 -10.21 20.54 16.78
CA VAL A 223 -10.80 19.20 16.63
C VAL A 223 -11.69 18.85 17.83
N PRO A 224 -12.97 18.50 17.63
CA PRO A 224 -13.86 18.10 18.73
C PRO A 224 -13.41 16.81 19.45
N VAL A 225 -13.67 16.70 20.75
CA VAL A 225 -13.30 15.50 21.52
C VAL A 225 -13.97 14.22 21.03
N GLU A 226 -15.17 14.31 20.45
CA GLU A 226 -15.88 13.17 19.85
C GLU A 226 -15.20 12.62 18.59
N ASN A 227 -14.24 13.35 18.02
CA ASN A 227 -13.43 12.89 16.90
C ASN A 227 -12.22 12.07 17.33
N ILE A 228 -11.98 11.87 18.64
CA ILE A 228 -10.99 10.90 19.13
C ILE A 228 -11.43 9.49 18.71
N LEU A 229 -10.56 8.78 17.99
CA LEU A 229 -10.76 7.37 17.67
C LEU A 229 -10.20 6.52 18.82
N GLY A 230 -11.03 5.66 19.40
CA GLY A 230 -10.66 4.91 20.61
C GLY A 230 -10.66 5.80 21.86
N LYS A 231 -9.56 5.86 22.59
CA LYS A 231 -9.40 6.64 23.82
C LYS A 231 -8.20 7.57 23.76
N GLU A 232 -8.24 8.62 24.56
CA GLU A 232 -7.08 9.48 24.82
C GLU A 232 -5.89 8.63 25.32
N GLY A 233 -4.70 8.83 24.74
CA GLY A 233 -3.50 8.04 25.01
C GLY A 233 -3.43 6.67 24.32
N GLN A 234 -4.46 6.27 23.56
CA GLN A 234 -4.50 5.00 22.81
C GLN A 234 -4.01 5.13 21.35
N GLY A 235 -3.56 6.32 20.93
CA GLY A 235 -3.20 6.59 19.54
C GLY A 235 -2.10 5.68 19.00
N PHE A 236 -1.06 5.41 19.79
CA PHE A 236 0.06 4.56 19.34
C PHE A 236 -0.39 3.13 19.01
N GLU A 237 -1.24 2.53 19.85
CA GLU A 237 -1.78 1.18 19.61
C GLU A 237 -2.58 1.11 18.31
N ILE A 238 -3.45 2.10 18.09
CA ILE A 238 -4.30 2.20 16.90
C ILE A 238 -3.43 2.30 15.64
N ILE A 239 -2.41 3.16 15.64
CA ILE A 239 -1.50 3.33 14.51
C ILE A 239 -0.68 2.05 14.26
N MET A 240 -0.16 1.40 15.31
CA MET A 240 0.58 0.14 15.14
C MET A 240 -0.30 -0.97 14.56
N SER A 241 -1.57 -1.05 14.96
CA SER A 241 -2.52 -2.01 14.39
C SER A 241 -2.74 -1.77 12.88
N THR A 242 -2.77 -0.50 12.47
CA THR A 242 -2.92 -0.09 11.07
C THR A 242 -1.69 -0.50 10.27
N PHE A 243 -0.49 -0.23 10.78
CA PHE A 243 0.77 -0.61 10.13
C PHE A 243 0.94 -2.12 9.97
N THR A 244 0.44 -2.94 10.89
CA THR A 244 0.45 -4.39 10.71
C THR A 244 -0.32 -4.81 9.44
N HIS A 245 -1.53 -4.28 9.24
CA HIS A 245 -2.31 -4.56 8.05
C HIS A 245 -1.67 -3.97 6.78
N GLU A 246 -1.14 -2.75 6.88
CA GLU A 246 -0.44 -2.08 5.79
C GLU A 246 0.77 -2.88 5.31
N ARG A 247 1.58 -3.45 6.22
CA ARG A 247 2.75 -4.28 5.85
C ARG A 247 2.36 -5.50 5.03
N LEU A 248 1.28 -6.19 5.40
CA LEU A 248 0.75 -7.31 4.62
C LEU A 248 0.39 -6.86 3.20
N TRP A 249 -0.28 -5.71 3.09
CA TRP A 249 -0.69 -5.12 1.81
C TRP A 249 0.50 -4.71 0.93
N VAL A 250 1.52 -4.07 1.51
CA VAL A 250 2.77 -3.71 0.82
C VAL A 250 3.46 -4.96 0.29
N GLY A 251 3.55 -6.02 1.10
CA GLY A 251 4.15 -7.29 0.68
C GLY A 251 3.42 -7.96 -0.48
N ILE A 252 2.08 -8.00 -0.45
CA ILE A 252 1.26 -8.54 -1.54
C ILE A 252 1.46 -7.70 -2.81
N THR A 253 1.43 -6.38 -2.69
CA THR A 253 1.61 -5.45 -3.82
C THR A 253 2.99 -5.63 -4.46
N ALA A 254 4.06 -5.68 -3.66
CA ALA A 254 5.42 -5.88 -4.16
C ALA A 254 5.58 -7.23 -4.88
N LEU A 255 4.98 -8.29 -4.35
CA LEU A 255 4.94 -9.60 -4.99
C LEU A 255 4.19 -9.56 -6.33
N ARG A 256 3.05 -8.84 -6.41
CA ARG A 256 2.34 -8.69 -7.68
C ARG A 256 3.15 -7.90 -8.70
N LEU A 257 3.72 -6.76 -8.31
CA LEU A 257 4.56 -5.95 -9.20
C LEU A 257 5.75 -6.76 -9.73
N SER A 258 6.30 -7.67 -8.92
CA SER A 258 7.35 -8.59 -9.35
C SER A 258 6.89 -9.50 -10.50
N ARG A 259 5.65 -10.01 -10.42
CA ARG A 259 5.05 -10.81 -11.50
C ARG A 259 4.76 -9.97 -12.74
N VAL A 260 4.30 -8.73 -12.58
CA VAL A 260 4.07 -7.79 -13.70
C VAL A 260 5.39 -7.52 -14.44
N ALA A 261 6.45 -7.20 -13.71
CA ALA A 261 7.77 -6.93 -14.28
C ALA A 261 8.35 -8.17 -14.99
N LEU A 262 8.21 -9.36 -14.40
CA LEU A 262 8.57 -10.63 -15.03
C LEU A 262 7.78 -10.87 -16.32
N GLU A 263 6.47 -10.68 -16.28
CA GLU A 263 5.57 -10.92 -17.40
C GLU A 263 5.92 -10.03 -18.61
N ASP A 264 6.11 -8.74 -18.37
CA ASP A 264 6.46 -7.77 -19.41
C ASP A 264 7.84 -8.06 -20.01
N SER A 265 8.81 -8.35 -19.15
CA SER A 265 10.17 -8.69 -19.58
C SER A 265 10.19 -9.97 -20.41
N TYR A 266 9.40 -10.96 -20.02
CA TYR A 266 9.29 -12.23 -20.76
C TYR A 266 8.67 -12.01 -22.14
N ARG A 267 7.56 -11.26 -22.22
CA ARG A 267 6.93 -10.91 -23.50
C ARG A 267 7.88 -10.13 -24.40
N HIS A 268 8.64 -9.19 -23.84
CA HIS A 268 9.66 -8.46 -24.59
C HIS A 268 10.72 -9.41 -25.13
N ALA A 269 11.25 -10.31 -24.29
CA ALA A 269 12.30 -11.25 -24.68
C ALA A 269 11.88 -12.24 -25.78
N LEU A 270 10.60 -12.62 -25.83
CA LEU A 270 10.05 -13.48 -26.89
C LEU A 270 9.86 -12.76 -28.23
N ARG A 271 9.67 -11.43 -28.22
CA ARG A 271 9.41 -10.65 -29.44
C ARG A 271 10.69 -10.04 -30.01
N ARG A 272 11.51 -9.45 -29.14
CA ARG A 272 12.73 -8.70 -29.51
C ARG A 272 13.76 -9.63 -30.13
N GLU A 273 14.39 -9.18 -31.21
CA GLU A 273 15.50 -9.87 -31.86
C GLU A 273 16.81 -9.10 -31.72
N THR A 274 17.88 -9.84 -31.46
CA THR A 274 19.26 -9.35 -31.39
C THR A 274 20.18 -10.43 -31.94
N PHE A 275 21.17 -10.05 -32.75
CA PHE A 275 22.13 -11.01 -33.30
C PHE A 275 21.44 -12.21 -34.01
N GLY A 276 20.39 -11.94 -34.79
CA GLY A 276 19.71 -12.94 -35.63
C GLY A 276 18.78 -13.93 -34.92
N LYS A 277 18.50 -13.76 -33.62
CA LYS A 277 17.59 -14.62 -32.85
C LYS A 277 16.77 -13.84 -31.83
N LYS A 278 15.71 -14.46 -31.28
CA LYS A 278 14.95 -13.85 -30.18
C LYS A 278 15.86 -13.61 -28.98
N LEU A 279 15.61 -12.53 -28.24
CA LEU A 279 16.39 -12.16 -27.06
C LEU A 279 16.39 -13.31 -26.03
N PHE A 280 15.26 -14.01 -25.88
CA PHE A 280 15.11 -15.20 -25.05
C PHE A 280 16.09 -16.35 -25.40
N GLU A 281 16.56 -16.43 -26.64
CA GLU A 281 17.52 -17.47 -27.07
C GLU A 281 18.95 -17.25 -26.55
N ASN A 282 19.20 -16.16 -25.83
CA ASN A 282 20.46 -15.93 -25.12
C ASN A 282 20.40 -16.54 -23.72
N GLN A 283 21.38 -17.40 -23.39
CA GLN A 283 21.45 -18.05 -22.07
C GLN A 283 21.44 -17.04 -20.92
N ALA A 284 22.19 -15.94 -21.05
CA ALA A 284 22.23 -14.87 -20.05
C ALA A 284 20.86 -14.24 -19.77
N ILE A 285 19.94 -14.26 -20.75
CA ILE A 285 18.55 -13.79 -20.58
C ILE A 285 17.68 -14.86 -19.92
N ARG A 286 17.80 -16.13 -20.34
CA ARG A 286 17.04 -17.24 -19.73
C ARG A 286 17.31 -17.40 -18.24
N LEU A 287 18.58 -17.28 -17.83
CA LEU A 287 18.97 -17.39 -16.43
C LEU A 287 18.33 -16.31 -15.54
N LYS A 288 18.10 -15.10 -16.08
CA LYS A 288 17.38 -14.04 -15.35
C LYS A 288 15.95 -14.46 -15.03
N PHE A 289 15.23 -15.07 -15.98
CA PHE A 289 13.87 -15.54 -15.74
C PHE A 289 13.81 -16.62 -14.67
N SER A 290 14.70 -17.62 -14.71
CA SER A 290 14.78 -18.62 -13.65
C SER A 290 15.04 -18.00 -12.27
N LYS A 291 15.94 -17.00 -12.19
CA LYS A 291 16.23 -16.32 -10.93
C LYS A 291 15.07 -15.46 -10.43
N MET A 292 14.35 -14.78 -11.32
CA MET A 292 13.16 -14.02 -10.93
C MET A 292 12.07 -14.94 -10.37
N VAL A 293 11.86 -16.12 -10.96
CA VAL A 293 10.89 -17.11 -10.45
C VAL A 293 11.28 -17.65 -9.07
N ASP A 294 12.57 -17.95 -8.85
CA ASP A 294 13.13 -18.36 -7.57
C ASP A 294 12.87 -17.34 -6.45
N LEU A 295 12.78 -16.06 -6.79
CA LEU A 295 12.44 -14.98 -5.85
C LEU A 295 10.92 -14.80 -5.65
N ILE A 296 10.09 -15.18 -6.62
CA ILE A 296 8.64 -14.94 -6.59
C ILE A 296 7.87 -16.07 -5.90
N GLU A 297 8.11 -17.32 -6.29
CA GLU A 297 7.25 -18.43 -5.89
C GLU A 297 7.34 -18.77 -4.39
N PRO A 298 8.52 -18.80 -3.73
CA PRO A 298 8.56 -19.04 -2.28
C PRO A 298 7.78 -17.99 -1.48
N VAL A 299 7.90 -16.72 -1.87
CA VAL A 299 7.20 -15.60 -1.22
C VAL A 299 5.70 -15.66 -1.47
N ARG A 300 5.25 -16.18 -2.63
CA ARG A 300 3.82 -16.42 -2.89
C ARG A 300 3.21 -17.39 -1.90
N HIS A 301 3.86 -18.51 -1.63
CA HIS A 301 3.36 -19.51 -0.69
C HIS A 301 3.37 -18.97 0.74
N LEU A 302 4.42 -18.24 1.13
CA LEU A 302 4.46 -17.52 2.40
C LEU A 302 3.27 -16.55 2.52
N MET A 303 3.05 -15.71 1.51
CA MET A 303 1.97 -14.73 1.49
C MET A 303 0.60 -15.37 1.70
N GLU A 304 0.31 -16.48 1.01
CA GLU A 304 -0.99 -17.16 1.11
C GLU A 304 -1.25 -17.74 2.50
N ASP A 305 -0.23 -18.35 3.12
CA ASP A 305 -0.33 -18.80 4.50
C ASP A 305 -0.53 -17.64 5.48
N LEU A 306 0.17 -16.51 5.26
CA LEU A 306 0.05 -15.34 6.11
C LEU A 306 -1.31 -14.65 5.98
N VAL A 307 -1.89 -14.55 4.79
CA VAL A 307 -3.25 -14.05 4.60
C VAL A 307 -4.25 -14.90 5.40
N ARG A 308 -4.12 -16.23 5.36
CA ARG A 308 -4.95 -17.15 6.16
C ARG A 308 -4.77 -16.93 7.67
N ARG A 309 -3.55 -16.67 8.14
CA ARG A 309 -3.27 -16.38 9.57
C ARG A 309 -3.76 -15.01 10.01
N SER A 310 -3.73 -14.02 9.13
CA SER A 310 -4.09 -12.62 9.45
C SER A 310 -5.50 -12.46 10.02
N VAL A 311 -6.43 -13.33 9.63
CA VAL A 311 -7.82 -13.33 10.11
C VAL A 311 -8.05 -14.20 11.34
N ARG A 312 -7.01 -14.85 11.87
CA ARG A 312 -7.08 -15.79 13.01
C ARG A 312 -6.15 -15.42 14.16
N MET A 313 -5.27 -14.45 13.95
CA MET A 313 -4.28 -14.02 14.93
C MET A 313 -4.55 -12.58 15.37
N PRO A 314 -4.29 -12.23 16.65
CA PRO A 314 -4.25 -10.84 17.07
C PRO A 314 -3.24 -10.04 16.25
N ALA A 315 -3.56 -8.79 15.90
CA ALA A 315 -2.72 -7.96 15.03
C ALA A 315 -1.28 -7.84 15.54
N LEU A 316 -1.08 -7.60 16.84
CA LEU A 316 0.26 -7.46 17.41
C LEU A 316 1.11 -8.73 17.29
N GLU A 317 0.49 -9.91 17.45
CA GLU A 317 1.16 -11.21 17.27
C GLU A 317 1.45 -11.52 15.80
N PHE A 318 0.59 -11.03 14.89
CA PHE A 318 0.76 -11.16 13.45
C PHE A 318 1.80 -10.18 12.87
N SER A 319 2.05 -9.06 13.54
CA SER A 319 2.91 -7.97 13.05
C SER A 319 4.31 -8.39 12.59
N PRO A 320 5.06 -9.25 13.31
CA PRO A 320 6.38 -9.73 12.84
C PRO A 320 6.29 -10.53 11.55
N TRP A 321 5.23 -11.31 11.36
CA TRP A 321 5.03 -12.10 10.15
C TRP A 321 4.71 -11.23 8.94
N ALA A 322 3.85 -10.21 9.11
CA ALA A 322 3.58 -9.22 8.07
C ALA A 322 4.85 -8.44 7.68
N ALA A 323 5.70 -8.11 8.66
CA ALA A 323 6.98 -7.46 8.42
C ALA A 323 7.95 -8.33 7.60
N LEU A 324 8.07 -9.62 7.93
CA LEU A 324 8.88 -10.58 7.17
C LEU A 324 8.46 -10.65 5.70
N LEU A 325 7.17 -10.79 5.44
CA LEU A 325 6.64 -10.81 4.08
C LEU A 325 6.95 -9.52 3.33
N LYS A 326 6.67 -8.36 3.96
CA LYS A 326 6.91 -7.04 3.38
C LYS A 326 8.36 -6.87 2.96
N MET A 327 9.29 -7.17 3.87
CA MET A 327 10.72 -7.04 3.60
C MET A 327 11.15 -7.96 2.46
N GLN A 328 10.79 -9.24 2.53
CA GLN A 328 11.22 -10.23 1.53
C GLN A 328 10.65 -9.90 0.14
N ALA A 329 9.37 -9.55 0.06
CA ALA A 329 8.73 -9.20 -1.21
C ALA A 329 9.29 -7.90 -1.81
N ALA A 330 9.53 -6.86 -0.99
CA ALA A 330 10.07 -5.59 -1.45
C ALA A 330 11.52 -5.72 -1.93
N HIS A 331 12.37 -6.42 -1.18
CA HIS A 331 13.77 -6.68 -1.58
C HIS A 331 13.85 -7.53 -2.86
N ASN A 332 12.99 -8.56 -2.98
CA ASN A 332 12.90 -9.36 -4.19
C ASN A 332 12.47 -8.50 -5.39
N LEU A 333 11.52 -7.59 -5.20
CA LEU A 333 11.09 -6.66 -6.25
C LEU A 333 12.22 -5.73 -6.71
N GLU A 334 13.10 -5.24 -5.81
CA GLU A 334 14.25 -4.42 -6.23
C GLU A 334 15.16 -5.19 -7.21
N THR A 335 15.45 -6.45 -6.89
CA THR A 335 16.24 -7.32 -7.78
C THR A 335 15.53 -7.58 -9.10
N ILE A 336 14.24 -7.94 -9.05
CA ILE A 336 13.44 -8.25 -10.24
C ILE A 336 13.26 -7.02 -11.13
N SER A 337 13.05 -5.84 -10.54
CA SER A 337 12.94 -4.57 -11.25
C SER A 337 14.22 -4.25 -12.00
N ARG A 338 15.38 -4.37 -11.35
CA ARG A 338 16.69 -4.17 -11.99
C ARG A 338 16.89 -5.12 -13.18
N GLU A 339 16.64 -6.41 -13.00
CA GLU A 339 16.81 -7.40 -14.07
C GLU A 339 15.82 -7.16 -15.23
N SER A 340 14.59 -6.75 -14.91
CA SER A 340 13.57 -6.40 -15.89
C SER A 340 14.00 -5.21 -16.74
N GLN A 341 14.48 -4.13 -16.12
CA GLN A 341 15.04 -2.98 -16.86
C GLN A 341 16.20 -3.40 -17.76
N GLN A 342 17.10 -4.26 -17.27
CA GLN A 342 18.22 -4.76 -18.05
C GLN A 342 17.78 -5.57 -19.28
N ILE A 343 16.70 -6.36 -19.18
CA ILE A 343 16.11 -7.11 -20.30
C ILE A 343 15.52 -6.17 -21.34
N PHE A 344 14.89 -5.08 -20.93
CA PHE A 344 14.36 -4.05 -21.83
C PHE A 344 15.43 -3.11 -22.42
N GLY A 345 16.62 -3.06 -21.82
CA GLY A 345 17.68 -2.12 -22.22
C GLY A 345 17.21 -0.67 -22.11
N GLY A 346 17.49 0.16 -23.13
CA GLY A 346 17.08 1.57 -23.13
C GLY A 346 15.56 1.82 -23.01
N LEU A 347 14.73 0.84 -23.39
CA LEU A 347 13.27 0.92 -23.20
C LEU A 347 12.86 0.82 -21.73
N GLY A 348 13.67 0.19 -20.88
CA GLY A 348 13.44 0.11 -19.43
C GLY A 348 13.88 1.37 -18.67
N TYR A 349 14.56 2.29 -19.36
CA TYR A 349 14.97 3.60 -18.85
C TYR A 349 14.03 4.74 -19.28
N SER A 350 13.40 4.59 -20.45
CA SER A 350 12.54 5.62 -21.01
C SER A 350 11.12 5.55 -20.44
N ARG A 351 10.56 6.70 -20.04
CA ARG A 351 9.14 6.79 -19.67
C ARG A 351 8.26 6.49 -20.89
N GLY A 352 7.25 5.64 -20.71
CA GLY A 352 6.28 5.26 -21.75
C GLY A 352 6.75 4.14 -22.69
N GLY A 353 6.01 3.94 -23.79
CA GLY A 353 6.27 2.85 -24.74
C GLY A 353 6.15 1.45 -24.10
N THR A 354 6.70 0.43 -24.77
CA THR A 354 6.54 -0.97 -24.34
C THR A 354 7.28 -1.32 -23.05
N GLY A 355 8.29 -0.53 -22.65
CA GLY A 355 9.04 -0.71 -21.40
C GLY A 355 8.56 0.20 -20.26
N GLY A 356 7.64 1.12 -20.53
CA GLY A 356 7.25 2.17 -19.60
C GLY A 356 6.64 1.67 -18.29
N ARG A 357 5.99 0.50 -18.30
CA ARG A 357 5.47 -0.11 -17.06
C ARG A 357 6.58 -0.65 -16.17
N VAL A 358 7.64 -1.24 -16.75
CA VAL A 358 8.83 -1.66 -15.99
C VAL A 358 9.61 -0.45 -15.48
N GLU A 359 9.73 0.60 -16.30
CA GLU A 359 10.32 1.87 -15.88
C GLU A 359 9.55 2.49 -14.70
N GLN A 360 8.22 2.51 -14.75
CA GLN A 360 7.38 2.98 -13.65
C GLN A 360 7.62 2.18 -12.37
N ILE A 361 7.60 0.84 -12.44
CA ILE A 361 7.87 -0.04 -11.29
C ILE A 361 9.24 0.30 -10.66
N SER A 362 10.24 0.61 -11.49
CA SER A 362 11.58 0.97 -11.00
C SER A 362 11.61 2.29 -10.22
N ARG A 363 10.76 3.26 -10.58
CA ARG A 363 10.60 4.52 -9.84
C ARG A 363 9.83 4.34 -8.55
N ASP A 364 8.88 3.41 -8.55
CA ASP A 364 7.99 3.13 -7.44
C ASP A 364 8.62 2.23 -6.37
N VAL A 365 9.50 1.29 -6.74
CA VAL A 365 9.97 0.23 -5.83
C VAL A 365 10.57 0.76 -4.53
N ARG A 366 11.28 1.89 -4.57
CA ARG A 366 12.01 2.39 -3.40
C ARG A 366 11.08 2.73 -2.23
N VAL A 367 9.88 3.24 -2.50
CA VAL A 367 8.94 3.57 -1.42
C VAL A 367 8.45 2.32 -0.71
N LEU A 368 8.33 1.18 -1.40
CA LEU A 368 7.91 -0.09 -0.79
C LEU A 368 8.96 -0.64 0.18
N VAL A 369 10.22 -0.26 0.02
CA VAL A 369 11.31 -0.68 0.92
C VAL A 369 11.35 0.20 2.16
N VAL A 370 11.16 1.51 1.99
CA VAL A 370 11.32 2.51 3.08
C VAL A 370 10.04 2.72 3.91
N SER A 371 8.87 2.75 3.27
CA SER A 371 7.58 3.01 3.95
C SER A 371 7.05 1.80 4.73
N GLY A 372 6.11 2.04 5.65
CA GLY A 372 5.53 0.99 6.51
C GLY A 372 6.51 0.40 7.55
N GLY A 373 7.67 1.04 7.71
CA GLY A 373 8.84 0.58 8.48
C GLY A 373 9.99 0.21 7.55
N SER A 374 11.15 0.84 7.75
CA SER A 374 12.37 0.50 7.00
C SER A 374 12.83 -0.92 7.31
N GLU A 375 13.67 -1.47 6.45
CA GLU A 375 14.17 -2.84 6.61
C GLU A 375 14.85 -3.03 7.98
N GLU A 376 15.69 -2.09 8.39
CA GLU A 376 16.45 -2.13 9.64
C GLU A 376 15.52 -2.10 10.86
N ILE A 377 14.49 -1.25 10.82
CA ILE A 377 13.51 -1.12 11.91
C ILE A 377 12.69 -2.41 12.03
N LEU A 378 12.30 -3.01 10.92
CA LEU A 378 11.54 -4.25 10.92
C LEU A 378 12.41 -5.44 11.36
N GLN A 379 13.67 -5.51 10.94
CA GLN A 379 14.63 -6.51 11.40
C GLN A 379 14.86 -6.43 12.91
N ASP A 380 15.07 -5.24 13.46
CA ASP A 380 15.20 -5.02 14.90
C ASP A 380 13.92 -5.40 15.65
N MET A 381 12.75 -5.00 15.14
CA MET A 381 11.44 -5.37 15.71
C MET A 381 11.26 -6.90 15.75
N ILE A 382 11.56 -7.60 14.66
CA ILE A 382 11.47 -9.06 14.58
C ILE A 382 12.45 -9.70 15.58
N SER A 383 13.69 -9.20 15.64
CA SER A 383 14.73 -9.72 16.54
C SER A 383 14.34 -9.56 18.01
N LYS A 384 13.82 -8.39 18.40
CA LYS A 384 13.29 -8.13 19.75
C LYS A 384 12.13 -9.08 20.10
N GLN A 385 11.24 -9.35 19.15
CA GLN A 385 10.16 -10.31 19.37
C GLN A 385 10.67 -11.74 19.50
N GLN A 386 11.64 -12.17 18.69
CA GLN A 386 12.28 -13.48 18.80
C GLN A 386 12.95 -13.66 20.16
N LYS A 387 13.69 -12.65 20.63
CA LYS A 387 14.28 -12.65 21.97
C LYS A 387 13.22 -12.86 23.06
N LYS A 388 12.11 -12.13 22.99
CA LYS A 388 10.98 -12.27 23.92
C LYS A 388 10.39 -13.69 23.89
N LEU A 389 10.22 -14.28 22.71
CA LEU A 389 9.71 -15.65 22.56
C LEU A 389 10.69 -16.71 23.08
N ALA A 390 11.99 -16.49 22.88
CA ALA A 390 13.06 -17.35 23.39
C ALA A 390 13.26 -17.22 24.91
N ARG A 391 12.59 -16.26 25.57
CA ARG A 391 12.76 -15.93 26.99
C ARG A 391 14.21 -15.56 27.37
N LEU A 392 14.91 -14.91 26.45
CA LEU A 392 16.29 -14.42 26.60
C LEU A 392 16.35 -12.95 27.03
#